data_AF-A0A924K843-F1
#
_entry.id   AF-A0A924K843-F1
#
_cell.length_a   1.000
_cell.length_b   1.000
_cell.length_c   1.000
_cell.angle_alpha   90.00
_cell.angle_beta   90.00
_cell.angle_gamma   90.00
#
_symmetry.space_group_name_H-M   'P 1'
#
loop_
_entity.id
_entity.type
_entity.pdbx_description
1 polymer ?
#
loop_
_entity_poly.entity_id
_entity_poly.type
_entity_poly.pdbx_seq_one_letter_code
_entity_poly.pdbx_strand_id
1 'polypeptide(L)'
;METAKPTTLIALLKQLLAETEKMNVGKIYIAIMAEMRRITFVAHSGHNTEVIYKHLIELSIKDYVHAGRSEKSSNVVNDIVAILSEVEVISK
;
A
#
# COMPACT_ATOMS: atom_id res chain seq x y z
N MET A 1 16.86 6.01 16.55
CA MET A 1 16.15 5.48 15.36
C MET A 1 15.32 6.63 14.83
N GLU A 2 15.53 7.04 13.58
CA GLU A 2 14.73 8.11 12.96
C GLU A 2 13.44 7.51 12.43
N THR A 3 12.31 8.11 12.80
CA THR A 3 11.01 7.79 12.20
C THR A 3 10.80 8.68 10.98
N ALA A 4 10.17 8.14 9.95
CA ALA A 4 9.89 8.85 8.71
C ALA A 4 8.49 8.55 8.20
N LYS A 5 7.98 9.39 7.30
CA LYS A 5 6.75 9.10 6.57
C LYS A 5 7.00 8.00 5.53
N PRO A 6 6.07 7.06 5.30
CA PRO A 6 6.22 5.98 4.31
C PRO A 6 6.01 6.48 2.87
N THR A 7 6.77 7.50 2.46
CA THR A 7 6.60 8.22 1.18
C THR A 7 6.76 7.31 -0.03
N THR A 8 7.71 6.38 0.00
CA THR A 8 7.91 5.38 -1.06
C THR A 8 6.68 4.49 -1.22
N LEU A 9 6.13 3.97 -0.12
CA LEU A 9 4.95 3.12 -0.15
C LEU A 9 3.72 3.87 -0.69
N ILE A 10 3.53 5.12 -0.25
CA ILE A 10 2.47 5.99 -0.78
C ILE A 10 2.64 6.23 -2.27
N ALA A 11 3.87 6.49 -2.74
CA ALA A 11 4.15 6.70 -4.16
C ALA A 11 3.82 5.45 -4.99
N LEU A 12 4.19 4.26 -4.51
CA LEU A 12 3.90 3.00 -5.18
C LEU A 12 2.39 2.72 -5.26
N LEU A 13 1.63 3.01 -4.19
CA LEU A 13 0.16 2.86 -4.21
C LEU A 13 -0.51 3.85 -5.18
N LYS A 14 -0.03 5.09 -5.26
CA LYS A 14 -0.50 6.07 -6.26
C LYS A 14 -0.15 5.64 -7.69
N GLN A 15 1.03 5.04 -7.90
CA GLN A 15 1.40 4.46 -9.20
C GLN A 15 0.47 3.29 -9.55
N LEU A 16 0.11 2.44 -8.59
CA LEU A 16 -0.82 1.33 -8.78
C LEU A 16 -2.22 1.84 -9.22
N LEU A 17 -2.67 2.97 -8.67
CA LEU A 17 -3.90 3.65 -9.08
C LEU A 17 -3.82 4.27 -10.47
N ALA A 18 -2.64 4.67 -10.92
CA ALA A 18 -2.42 5.34 -12.20
C ALA A 18 -2.04 4.40 -13.35
N GLU A 19 -1.61 3.16 -13.06
CA GLU A 19 -1.15 2.17 -14.05
C GLU A 19 -2.28 1.31 -14.66
N THR A 20 -2.34 1.25 -15.99
CA THR A 20 -3.35 0.50 -16.77
C THR A 20 -2.78 -0.77 -17.40
N GLU A 21 -1.46 -0.82 -17.58
CA GLU A 21 -0.78 -1.96 -18.18
C GLU A 21 -0.63 -3.09 -17.16
N LYS A 22 -1.29 -4.23 -17.41
CA LYS A 22 -1.30 -5.39 -16.50
C LYS A 22 0.08 -5.85 -16.04
N MET A 23 1.07 -5.79 -16.94
CA MET A 23 2.45 -6.18 -16.62
C MET A 23 3.10 -5.22 -15.60
N ASN A 24 2.83 -3.91 -15.71
CA ASN A 24 3.35 -2.91 -14.78
C ASN A 24 2.60 -2.93 -13.46
N VAL A 25 1.28 -3.21 -13.47
CA VAL A 25 0.50 -3.45 -12.24
C VAL A 25 1.15 -4.55 -11.39
N GLY A 26 1.53 -5.67 -12.02
CA GLY A 26 2.23 -6.76 -11.32
C GLY A 26 3.57 -6.32 -10.72
N LYS A 27 4.37 -5.55 -11.46
CA LYS A 27 5.66 -5.02 -10.98
C LYS A 27 5.49 -4.06 -9.80
N ILE A 28 4.52 -3.14 -9.88
CA ILE A 28 4.25 -2.17 -8.83
C ILE A 28 3.81 -2.89 -7.55
N TYR A 29 2.96 -3.92 -7.67
CA TYR A 29 2.57 -4.70 -6.50
C TYR A 29 3.74 -5.41 -5.83
N ILE A 30 4.64 -6.02 -6.62
CA ILE A 30 5.85 -6.66 -6.06
C ILE A 30 6.69 -5.62 -5.29
N ALA A 31 6.83 -4.42 -5.83
CA ALA A 31 7.53 -3.32 -5.17
C ALA A 31 6.83 -2.88 -3.86
N ILE A 32 5.49 -2.81 -3.84
CA ILE A 32 4.70 -2.51 -2.63
C ILE A 32 5.00 -3.56 -1.54
N MET A 33 4.96 -4.85 -1.90
CA MET A 33 5.24 -5.93 -0.94
C MET A 33 6.68 -5.93 -0.43
N ALA A 34 7.65 -5.59 -1.30
CA ALA A 34 9.04 -5.45 -0.90
C ALA A 34 9.23 -4.28 0.08
N GLU A 35 8.61 -3.14 -0.19
CA GLU A 35 8.67 -1.96 0.66
C GLU A 35 8.02 -2.22 2.03
N MET A 36 6.86 -2.90 2.04
CA MET A 36 6.18 -3.33 3.27
C MET A 36 7.03 -4.26 4.15
N ARG A 37 7.98 -5.02 3.57
CA ARG A 37 8.92 -5.85 4.33
C ARG A 37 10.12 -5.04 4.86
N ARG A 38 10.48 -3.96 4.17
CA ARG A 38 11.61 -3.07 4.52
C ARG A 38 11.26 -2.12 5.66
N ILE A 39 10.02 -1.63 5.68
CA ILE A 39 9.56 -0.67 6.68
C ILE A 39 8.91 -1.39 7.87
N THR A 40 9.02 -0.81 9.06
CA THR A 40 8.31 -1.24 10.26
C THR A 40 7.47 -0.07 10.76
N PHE A 41 6.16 -0.26 10.86
CA PHE A 41 5.28 0.78 11.37
C PHE A 41 5.53 1.03 12.86
N VAL A 42 5.60 2.30 13.23
CA VAL A 42 5.75 2.73 14.62
C VAL A 42 4.43 2.45 15.34
N ALA A 43 4.49 1.66 16.41
CA ALA A 43 3.31 1.08 17.09
C ALA A 43 2.41 2.09 17.84
N HIS A 44 2.54 3.40 17.60
CA HIS A 44 1.81 4.43 18.35
C HIS A 44 0.32 4.53 17.98
N SER A 45 -0.13 3.81 16.96
CA SER A 45 -1.51 3.76 16.51
C SER A 45 -1.97 2.31 16.37
N GLY A 46 -2.17 1.62 17.51
CA GLY A 46 -2.50 0.19 17.60
C GLY A 46 -3.75 -0.27 16.82
N HIS A 47 -4.54 0.66 16.27
CA HIS A 47 -5.67 0.36 15.39
C HIS A 47 -5.37 0.47 13.89
N ASN A 48 -4.36 1.25 13.48
CA ASN A 48 -4.20 1.65 12.06
C ASN A 48 -3.31 0.68 11.27
N THR A 49 -2.35 0.03 11.91
CA THR A 49 -1.37 -0.85 11.24
C THR A 49 -1.96 -2.20 10.84
N GLU A 50 -2.76 -2.83 11.70
CA GLU A 50 -3.50 -4.06 11.36
C GLU A 50 -4.47 -3.84 10.20
N VAL A 51 -5.10 -2.66 10.16
CA VAL A 51 -6.00 -2.25 9.07
C VAL A 51 -5.24 -2.11 7.76
N ILE A 52 -4.02 -1.55 7.76
CA ILE A 52 -3.17 -1.48 6.56
C ILE A 52 -2.83 -2.89 6.05
N TYR A 53 -2.36 -3.79 6.93
CA TYR A 53 -2.04 -5.15 6.54
C TYR A 53 -3.27 -5.90 6.01
N LYS A 54 -4.42 -5.76 6.67
CA LYS A 54 -5.68 -6.37 6.24
C LYS A 54 -6.10 -5.87 4.86
N HIS A 55 -6.13 -4.56 4.63
CA HIS A 55 -6.55 -3.99 3.34
C HIS A 55 -5.56 -4.31 2.22
N LEU A 56 -4.25 -4.39 2.50
CA LEU A 56 -3.26 -4.82 1.52
C LEU A 56 -3.38 -6.31 1.16
N ILE A 57 -3.77 -7.16 2.11
CA ILE A 57 -4.07 -8.58 1.85
C ILE A 57 -5.39 -8.73 1.07
N GLU A 58 -6.41 -7.92 1.41
CA GLU A 58 -7.68 -7.85 0.66
C GLU A 58 -7.49 -7.34 -0.78
N LEU A 59 -6.45 -6.52 -1.01
CA LEU A 59 -5.88 -6.22 -2.33
C LEU A 59 -5.16 -7.45 -2.90
N SER A 60 -5.92 -8.51 -3.15
CA SER A 60 -5.47 -9.60 -4.00
C SER A 60 -5.10 -9.04 -5.38
N ILE A 61 -3.82 -9.15 -5.77
CA ILE A 61 -3.33 -8.81 -7.13
C ILE A 61 -4.25 -9.38 -8.19
N LYS A 62 -4.75 -10.60 -7.95
CA LYS A 62 -5.59 -11.31 -8.90
C LYS A 62 -6.88 -10.53 -9.16
N ASP A 63 -7.49 -9.98 -8.12
CA ASP A 63 -8.71 -9.17 -8.25
C ASP A 63 -8.40 -7.79 -8.83
N TYR A 64 -7.28 -7.17 -8.48
CA TYR A 64 -6.89 -5.87 -9.06
C TYR A 64 -6.56 -5.98 -10.57
N VAL A 65 -5.88 -7.06 -10.97
CA VAL A 65 -5.46 -7.34 -12.36
C VAL A 65 -6.61 -7.89 -13.21
N HIS A 66 -7.51 -8.72 -12.65
CA HIS A 66 -8.66 -9.26 -13.38
C HIS A 66 -9.88 -8.33 -13.38
N ALA A 67 -10.23 -7.73 -12.24
CA ALA A 67 -11.41 -6.89 -12.15
C ALA A 67 -11.20 -5.49 -12.74
N GLY A 68 -9.95 -5.12 -13.07
CA GLY A 68 -9.59 -3.91 -13.78
C GLY A 68 -10.09 -2.65 -13.05
N ARG A 69 -9.31 -2.13 -12.09
CA ARG A 69 -9.63 -0.91 -11.32
C ARG A 69 -11.12 -0.74 -11.05
N SER A 70 -11.74 -1.75 -10.44
CA SER A 70 -13.10 -1.55 -9.94
C SER A 70 -13.08 -0.38 -8.95
N GLU A 71 -14.16 0.39 -8.90
CA GLU A 71 -14.31 1.51 -7.97
C GLU A 71 -13.99 1.08 -6.53
N LYS A 72 -14.42 -0.13 -6.15
CA LYS A 72 -14.11 -0.78 -4.88
C LYS A 72 -12.61 -0.91 -4.64
N SER A 73 -11.85 -1.40 -5.62
CA SER A 73 -10.40 -1.57 -5.49
C SER A 73 -9.65 -0.23 -5.42
N SER A 74 -10.14 0.81 -6.10
CA SER A 74 -9.56 2.15 -6.02
C SER A 74 -9.82 2.79 -4.64
N ASN A 75 -11.02 2.61 -4.09
CA ASN A 75 -11.36 3.11 -2.75
C ASN A 75 -10.49 2.45 -1.68
N VAL A 76 -10.27 1.14 -1.75
CA VAL A 76 -9.37 0.44 -0.82
C VAL A 76 -7.95 1.02 -0.86
N VAL A 77 -7.40 1.30 -2.05
CA VAL A 77 -6.05 1.90 -2.15
C VAL A 77 -6.04 3.32 -1.59
N ASN A 78 -7.07 4.13 -1.85
CA ASN A 78 -7.17 5.48 -1.30
C ASN A 78 -7.26 5.47 0.24
N ASP A 79 -8.02 4.55 0.82
CA ASP A 79 -8.12 4.38 2.27
C ASP A 79 -6.76 4.02 2.88
N ILE A 80 -6.01 3.11 2.25
CA ILE A 80 -4.65 2.78 2.67
C ILE A 80 -3.74 4.01 2.60
N VAL A 81 -3.79 4.79 1.52
CA VAL A 81 -2.98 6.01 1.38
C VAL A 81 -3.32 7.05 2.45
N ALA A 82 -4.59 7.21 2.81
CA ALA A 82 -5.01 8.10 3.88
C ALA A 82 -4.41 7.67 5.22
N ILE A 83 -4.55 6.39 5.59
CA ILE A 83 -3.96 5.87 6.83
C ILE A 83 -2.43 6.02 6.82
N LEU A 84 -1.77 5.70 5.69
CA LEU A 84 -0.33 5.82 5.55
C LEU A 84 0.19 7.26 5.68
N SER A 85 -0.65 8.26 5.42
CA SER A 85 -0.27 9.66 5.58
C SER A 85 -0.18 10.07 7.06
N GLU A 86 -0.88 9.36 7.94
CA GLU A 86 -0.91 9.63 9.38
C GLU A 86 0.14 8.83 10.15
N VAL A 87 0.54 7.66 9.67
CA VAL A 87 1.52 6.80 10.36
C VAL A 87 2.97 7.24 10.13
N GLU A 88 3.84 6.76 11.01
CA GLU A 88 5.29 6.83 10.87
C GLU A 88 5.87 5.43 10.75
N VAL A 89 7.01 5.32 10.08
CA VAL A 89 7.74 4.06 9.87
C VAL A 89 9.20 4.21 10.21
N ILE A 90 9.83 3.08 10.53
CA ILE A 90 11.27 2.91 10.67
C ILE A 90 11.72 2.09 9.48
N SER A 91 12.68 2.60 8.71
CA SER A 91 13.32 1.84 7.63
C SER A 91 14.43 0.97 8.21
N LYS A 92 14.44 -0.32 7.84
CA LYS A 92 15.53 -1.26 8.13
C LYS A 92 16.60 -1.23 7.05
#